data_AF-A0A929D8D8-F1
#
_entry.id   AF-A0A929D8D8-F1
#
_cell.length_a   1.000
_cell.length_b   1.000
_cell.length_c   1.000
_cell.angle_alpha   90.00
_cell.angle_beta   90.00
_cell.angle_gamma   90.00
#
_symmetry.space_group_name_H-M   'P 1'
#
loop_
_entity.id
_entity.type
_entity.pdbx_description
1 polymer ?
#
loop_
_entity_poly.entity_id
_entity_poly.type
_entity_poly.pdbx_seq_one_letter_code
_entity_poly.pdbx_strand_id
1 'polypeptide(L)' 'MLDQLSQLENKALAALETTENKDALTAWHRHYLGKKGTLTLMLRSVRELPQEERPAFGRAANEAKVALEEAYQMRA' A
#
# COMPACT_ATOMS: atom_id res chain seq x y z
N MET A 1 2.11 0.06 14.46
CA MET A 1 2.17 -0.31 13.01
C MET A 1 0.91 0.06 12.22
N LEU A 2 -0.30 -0.05 12.78
CA LEU A 2 -1.54 0.39 12.10
C LEU A 2 -1.49 1.86 11.62
N ASP A 3 -1.00 2.77 12.45
CA ASP A 3 -0.79 4.18 12.07
C ASP A 3 0.13 4.33 10.85
N GLN A 4 1.25 3.60 10.82
CA GLN A 4 2.19 3.62 9.70
C GLN A 4 1.55 3.12 8.40
N LEU A 5 0.64 2.15 8.50
CA LEU A 5 -0.09 1.65 7.34
C LEU A 5 -1.06 2.71 6.81
N SER A 6 -1.84 3.35 7.68
CA SER A 6 -2.73 4.45 7.29
C SER A 6 -1.97 5.64 6.70
N GLN A 7 -0.79 5.96 7.24
CA GLN A 7 0.09 6.97 6.66
C GLN A 7 0.63 6.56 5.29
N LEU A 8 0.99 5.29 5.11
CA LEU A 8 1.44 4.76 3.83
C LEU A 8 0.33 4.85 2.79
N GLU A 9 -0.88 4.43 3.14
CA GLU A 9 -2.06 4.50 2.27
C GLU A 9 -2.33 5.94 1.82
N ASN A 10 -2.40 6.89 2.77
CA ASN A 10 -2.60 8.31 2.44
C ASN A 10 -1.50 8.86 1.53
N LYS A 11 -0.23 8.54 1.82
CA LYS A 11 0.90 8.96 0.97
C LYS A 11 0.83 8.36 -0.41
N ALA A 12 0.46 7.09 -0.51
CA ALA A 12 0.31 6.40 -1.78
C ALA A 12 -0.83 7.02 -2.58
N LEU A 13 -2.00 7.25 -1.99
CA LEU A 13 -3.13 7.92 -2.64
C LEU A 13 -2.75 9.33 -3.11
N ALA A 14 -2.15 10.16 -2.25
CA ALA A 14 -1.71 11.50 -2.64
C ALA A 14 -0.68 11.48 -3.78
N ALA A 15 0.29 10.56 -3.73
CA ALA A 15 1.27 10.40 -4.80
C ALA A 15 0.61 9.95 -6.11
N LEU A 16 -0.37 9.05 -6.04
CA LEU A 16 -1.15 8.63 -7.21
C LEU A 16 -1.94 9.82 -7.77
N GLU A 17 -2.49 10.67 -6.92
CA GLU A 17 -3.21 11.87 -7.33
C GLU A 17 -2.34 12.84 -8.12
N THR A 18 -1.10 13.05 -7.67
CA THR A 18 -0.10 13.88 -8.37
C THR A 18 0.49 13.23 -9.62
N THR A 19 0.15 11.97 -9.90
CA THR A 19 0.71 11.23 -11.03
C THR A 19 -0.11 11.50 -12.30
N GLU A 20 0.49 12.16 -13.28
CA GLU A 20 -0.16 12.55 -14.54
C GLU A 20 0.31 11.72 -15.75
N ASN A 21 1.43 11.01 -15.64
CA ASN A 21 2.07 10.31 -16.76
C ASN A 21 2.13 8.79 -16.51
N LYS A 22 1.99 7.99 -17.58
CA LYS A 22 2.04 6.51 -17.51
C LYS A 22 3.32 5.96 -16.88
N ASP A 23 4.46 6.60 -17.12
CA ASP A 23 5.73 6.19 -16.52
C ASP A 23 5.73 6.39 -15.00
N ALA A 24 5.25 7.55 -14.54
CA ALA A 24 5.10 7.86 -13.12
C ALA A 24 4.06 6.95 -12.45
N LEU A 25 2.99 6.58 -13.15
CA LEU A 25 1.99 5.61 -12.66
C LEU A 25 2.65 4.24 -12.44
N THR A 26 3.43 3.78 -13.42
CA THR A 26 4.17 2.52 -13.34
C THR A 26 5.23 2.54 -12.23
N ALA A 27 5.90 3.69 -12.03
CA ALA A 27 6.87 3.89 -10.95
C ALA A 27 6.19 3.84 -9.58
N TRP A 28 5.05 4.51 -9.44
CA TRP A 28 4.21 4.47 -8.25
C TRP A 28 3.78 3.04 -7.91
N HIS A 29 3.26 2.30 -8.89
CA HIS A 29 2.84 0.91 -8.69
C HIS A 29 4.01 0.03 -8.25
N ARG A 30 5.19 0.19 -8.85
CA ARG A 30 6.41 -0.52 -8.41
C ARG A 30 6.84 -0.15 -6.99
N HIS A 31 6.71 1.12 -6.61
CA HIS A 31 7.15 1.63 -5.31
C HIS A 31 6.23 1.18 -4.15
N TYR A 32 4.92 1.18 -4.34
CA TYR A 32 3.97 0.87 -3.27
C TYR A 32 3.47 -0.58 -3.32
N LEU A 33 2.98 -1.02 -4.49
CA LEU A 33 2.31 -2.31 -4.70
C LEU A 33 3.22 -3.40 -5.29
N GLY A 34 4.41 -3.03 -5.75
CA GLY A 34 5.35 -3.96 -6.38
C GLY A 34 5.82 -5.09 -5.47
N LYS A 35 6.52 -6.07 -6.05
CA LYS A 35 7.10 -7.20 -5.30
C LYS A 35 8.06 -6.78 -4.18
N LYS A 36 8.69 -5.61 -4.32
CA LYS A 36 9.55 -4.96 -3.33
C LYS A 36 8.94 -3.64 -2.83
N GLY A 37 7.66 -3.43 -3.09
CA GLY A 37 6.97 -2.21 -2.71
C GLY A 37 6.74 -2.14 -1.22
N THR A 38 6.61 -0.92 -0.71
CA THR A 38 6.56 -0.65 0.72
C THR A 38 5.40 -1.38 1.41
N LEU A 39 4.23 -1.50 0.76
CA LEU A 39 3.08 -2.23 1.29
C LEU A 39 3.35 -3.74 1.37
N THR A 40 3.93 -4.32 0.31
CA THR A 40 4.33 -5.73 0.27
C THR A 40 5.38 -6.05 1.34
N LEU A 41 6.31 -5.14 1.61
CA LEU A 41 7.29 -5.28 2.68
C LEU A 41 6.64 -5.21 4.06
N MET A 42 5.73 -4.25 4.30
CA MET A 42 4.96 -4.18 5.55
C MET A 42 4.14 -5.46 5.79
N LEU A 43 3.47 -5.98 4.77
CA LEU A 43 2.74 -7.25 4.83
C LEU A 43 3.65 -8.43 5.25
N ARG A 44 4.92 -8.44 4.82
CA ARG A 44 5.89 -9.47 5.22
C ARG A 44 6.38 -9.32 6.66
N SER A 45 6.36 -8.09 7.20
CA SER A 45 6.71 -7.81 8.59
C SER A 45 5.55 -8.06 9.57
N VAL A 46 4.34 -8.36 9.07
CA VAL A 46 3.19 -8.76 9.93
C VAL A 46 3.50 -9.96 10.80
N ARG A 47 4.33 -10.90 10.32
CA ARG A 47 4.77 -12.04 11.12
C ARG A 47 5.60 -11.65 12.34
N GLU A 48 6.11 -10.43 12.40
CA GLU A 48 6.88 -9.91 13.53
C GLU A 48 5.95 -9.27 14.59
N LEU A 49 4.67 -9.04 14.25
CA LEU A 49 3.68 -8.48 15.18
C LEU A 49 3.17 -9.51 16.19
N PRO A 50 2.74 -9.05 17.39
CA PRO A 50 2.04 -9.86 18.38
C PRO A 50 0.80 -10.52 17.79
N GLN A 51 0.48 -11.73 18.26
CA GLN A 51 -0.58 -12.57 17.70
C GLN A 51 -1.97 -11.91 17.74
N GLU A 52 -2.18 -11.05 18.74
CA GLU A 52 -3.37 -10.20 18.94
C GLU A 52 -3.50 -9.06 17.91
N GLU A 53 -2.41 -8.48 17.43
CA GLU A 53 -2.43 -7.37 16.46
C GLU A 53 -2.39 -7.84 15.00
N ARG A 54 -1.89 -9.04 14.74
CA ARG A 54 -1.81 -9.66 13.40
C ARG A 54 -3.13 -9.65 12.61
N PRO A 55 -4.29 -10.07 13.16
CA PRO A 55 -5.53 -10.10 12.39
C PRO A 55 -6.02 -8.69 12.01
N ALA A 56 -5.95 -7.74 12.94
CA ALA A 56 -6.34 -6.36 12.68
C ALA A 56 -5.43 -5.69 11.64
N PHE A 57 -4.12 -5.85 11.79
CA PHE A 57 -3.15 -5.30 10.84
C PHE A 57 -3.26 -5.99 9.47
N GLY A 58 -3.36 -7.32 9.42
CA GLY A 58 -3.46 -8.07 8.18
C GLY A 58 -4.72 -7.69 7.39
N ARG A 59 -5.85 -7.49 8.08
CA ARG A 59 -7.08 -7.01 7.47
C ARG A 59 -6.90 -5.60 6.90
N ALA A 60 -6.41 -4.65 7.71
CA ALA A 60 -6.18 -3.29 7.26
C ALA A 60 -5.19 -3.22 6.08
N ALA A 61 -4.11 -4.00 6.12
CA ALA A 61 -3.11 -4.01 5.06
C ALA A 61 -3.63 -4.61 3.75
N ASN A 62 -4.53 -5.60 3.85
CA ASN A 62 -5.23 -6.12 2.68
C ASN A 62 -6.25 -5.11 2.12
N GLU A 63 -7.01 -4.42 2.98
CA GLU A 63 -7.92 -3.35 2.57
C GLU A 63 -7.16 -2.21 1.86
N ALA A 64 -6.05 -1.74 2.44
CA ALA A 64 -5.19 -0.74 1.83
C ALA A 64 -4.63 -1.21 0.46
N LYS A 65 -4.24 -2.48 0.35
CA LYS A 65 -3.77 -3.05 -0.93
C LYS A 65 -4.84 -2.97 -2.01
N VAL A 66 -6.05 -3.41 -1.69
CA VAL A 66 -7.19 -3.40 -2.62
C VAL A 66 -7.54 -1.97 -3.02
N ALA A 67 -7.66 -1.05 -2.06
CA ALA A 67 -7.97 0.36 -2.33
C ALA A 67 -6.94 1.01 -3.25
N LEU A 68 -5.65 0.76 -3.03
CA LEU A 68 -4.57 1.28 -3.86
C LEU A 68 -4.54 0.64 -5.26
N GLU A 69 -4.84 -0.65 -5.38
CA GLU A 69 -4.97 -1.33 -6.67
C GLU A 69 -6.14 -0.77 -7.48
N GLU A 70 -7.31 -0.57 -6.85
CA GLU A 70 -8.48 0.01 -7.49
C GLU A 70 -8.23 1.44 -7.95
N ALA A 71 -7.65 2.28 -7.08
CA ALA A 71 -7.30 3.66 -7.43
C ALA A 71 -6.31 3.71 -8.60
N TYR A 72 -5.32 2.81 -8.63
CA TYR A 72 -4.38 2.69 -9.73
C TYR A 72 -5.08 2.28 -11.03
N GLN A 73 -5.97 1.30 -11.00
CA GLN A 73 -6.72 0.84 -12.17
C GLN A 73 -7.63 1.94 -12.73
N MET A 74 -8.21 2.80 -11.89
CA MET A 74 -8.99 3.96 -12.37
C MET A 74 -8.14 5.00 -13.12
N ARG A 75 -6.83 5.02 -12.89
CA ARG A 75 -5.89 5.98 -13.50
C ARG A 75 -5.10 5.40 -14.69
N ALA A 76 -4.97 4.09 -14.78
CA ALA A 76 -4.14 3.36 -15.76
C ALA A 76 -4.78 3.25 -17.15
#